data_AF-A0A8H3CWK1-F1
#
_entry.id   AF-A0A8H3CWK1-F1
#
_cell.length_a   1.000
_cell.length_b   1.000
_cell.length_c   1.000
_cell.angle_alpha   90.00
_cell.angle_beta   90.00
_cell.angle_gamma   90.00
#
_symmetry.space_group_name_H-M   'P 1'
#
loop_
_entity.id
_entity.type
_entity.pdbx_description
1 polymer ?
#
loop_
_entity_poly.entity_id
_entity_poly.type
_entity_poly.pdbx_seq_one_letter_code
_entity_poly.pdbx_strand_id
1 'polypeptide(L)'
;MKNYIISCNPYDPDNPYDPNNPDVIMYNSKVTSIKLNDDSTMDVTTDSASKPHKFSHVISTLPLPVLRMIDLTEAKLSPMQSNALRELTYGPSTKVGMQFKTAWWTKIKDLDIVGGQSYTDRPIRTIVYPSFGDVQKGKTTTLIASYCWTDDADRLGTTMGKDDKILRERVLGDLAAIHNLEIDFLRDQLIGFHAWSWSHDPLTMGAFAFFGPAKYENLYTSLNTFAADGHLHFAGEAISVRHAWVEGALDSAWRAVAEMLTDPRNPWGDKLEKFYENWGINPEWVNTAIGKDQLPVLEDGKFDRQDDLILKHMVLTYPDLFKTSAKA
;
A
#
# COMPACT_ATOMS: atom_id res chain seq x y z
N MET A 1 9.97 9.21 14.31
CA MET A 1 9.36 8.54 13.14
C MET A 1 9.65 9.44 11.95
N LYS A 2 10.26 8.92 10.88
CA LYS A 2 10.53 9.72 9.67
C LYS A 2 9.27 9.63 8.82
N ASN A 3 8.61 10.76 8.54
CA ASN A 3 7.17 10.71 8.27
C ASN A 3 6.75 10.61 6.80
N TYR A 4 7.65 10.75 5.83
CA TYR A 4 7.31 10.70 4.40
C TYR A 4 8.51 10.27 3.57
N ILE A 5 8.27 9.74 2.38
CA ILE A 5 9.29 9.40 1.39
C ILE A 5 8.88 10.05 0.08
N ILE A 6 9.69 10.96 -0.44
CA ILE A 6 9.64 11.36 -1.84
C ILE A 6 10.89 10.78 -2.50
N SER A 7 10.72 9.95 -3.52
CA SER A 7 11.83 9.48 -4.34
C SER A 7 12.04 10.41 -5.50
N CYS A 8 13.05 11.26 -5.39
CA CYS A 8 13.33 12.28 -6.37
C CYS A 8 14.46 11.82 -7.29
N ASN A 9 14.21 11.87 -8.59
CA ASN A 9 15.23 12.35 -9.52
C ASN A 9 14.68 13.67 -10.09
N PRO A 10 15.04 14.84 -9.53
CA PRO A 10 14.54 16.11 -10.06
C PRO A 10 14.87 16.18 -11.55
N TYR A 11 13.92 16.63 -12.36
CA TYR A 11 14.13 16.72 -13.81
C TYR A 11 15.28 17.70 -14.11
N ASP A 12 16.41 17.17 -14.54
CA ASP A 12 17.54 17.91 -15.09
C ASP A 12 17.62 17.62 -16.61
N PRO A 13 17.35 18.62 -17.48
CA PRO A 13 17.41 18.44 -18.92
C PRO A 13 18.82 18.09 -19.43
N ASP A 14 19.87 18.39 -18.67
CA ASP A 14 21.27 18.15 -19.03
C ASP A 14 21.85 16.86 -18.40
N ASN A 15 21.19 16.29 -17.38
CA ASN A 15 21.60 15.03 -16.72
C ASN A 15 20.40 14.22 -16.17
N PRO A 16 19.68 13.47 -17.02
CA PRO A 16 18.40 12.87 -16.66
C PRO A 16 18.50 11.63 -15.74
N TYR A 17 19.70 11.12 -15.40
CA TYR A 17 19.85 9.92 -14.56
C TYR A 17 21.22 9.86 -13.86
N ASP A 18 21.26 10.13 -12.55
CA ASP A 18 22.40 9.84 -11.69
C ASP A 18 22.10 8.58 -10.82
N PRO A 19 22.69 7.41 -11.12
CA PRO A 19 22.48 6.18 -10.35
C PRO A 19 23.14 6.20 -8.95
N ASN A 20 23.95 7.22 -8.63
CA ASN A 20 24.58 7.40 -7.33
C ASN A 20 23.95 8.54 -6.51
N ASN A 21 22.81 9.08 -6.95
CA ASN A 21 22.17 10.20 -6.28
C ASN A 21 21.75 9.82 -4.84
N PRO A 22 22.31 10.45 -3.79
CA PRO A 22 21.95 10.16 -2.40
C PRO A 22 20.53 10.61 -2.01
N ASP A 23 19.81 11.34 -2.89
CA ASP A 23 18.49 11.92 -2.65
C ASP A 23 17.30 11.04 -3.13
N VAL A 24 17.48 9.72 -3.25
CA VAL A 24 16.40 8.79 -3.62
C VAL A 24 15.26 8.75 -2.59
N ILE A 25 15.44 9.29 -1.38
CA ILE A 25 14.37 9.37 -0.37
C ILE A 25 14.49 10.67 0.45
N MET A 26 13.57 11.60 0.23
CA MET A 26 13.41 12.80 1.06
C MET A 26 12.45 12.54 2.23
N TYR A 27 13.01 12.50 3.44
CA TYR A 27 12.23 12.35 4.67
C TYR A 27 11.63 13.67 5.17
N ASN A 28 10.50 13.58 5.88
CA ASN A 28 9.80 14.75 6.45
C ASN A 28 9.37 15.78 5.40
N SER A 29 9.00 15.29 4.21
CA SER A 29 8.47 16.09 3.11
C SER A 29 7.08 15.59 2.77
N LYS A 30 6.07 16.06 3.51
CA LYS A 30 4.67 15.69 3.24
C LYS A 30 4.21 16.36 1.97
N VAL A 31 3.78 15.59 0.97
CA VAL A 31 3.14 16.17 -0.21
C VAL A 31 1.82 16.82 0.18
N THR A 32 1.61 18.06 -0.25
CA THR A 32 0.42 18.88 0.03
C THR A 32 -0.35 19.27 -1.22
N SER A 33 0.28 19.23 -2.40
CA SER A 33 -0.42 19.39 -3.68
C SER A 33 0.29 18.71 -4.84
N ILE A 34 -0.48 18.35 -5.87
CA ILE A 34 0.00 17.89 -7.18
C ILE A 34 -0.71 18.71 -8.26
N LYS A 35 0.04 19.20 -9.24
CA LYS A 35 -0.48 20.04 -10.32
C LYS A 35 0.16 19.70 -11.66
N LEU A 36 -0.64 19.63 -12.72
CA LEU A 36 -0.15 19.65 -14.10
C LEU A 36 0.05 21.10 -14.56
N ASN A 37 1.20 21.38 -15.16
CA ASN A 37 1.55 22.67 -15.74
C ASN A 37 1.30 22.70 -17.26
N ASP A 38 1.20 23.90 -17.84
CA ASP A 38 0.98 24.10 -19.28
C ASP A 38 2.14 23.54 -20.15
N ASP A 39 3.34 23.39 -19.57
CA ASP A 39 4.52 22.80 -20.21
C ASP A 39 4.56 21.26 -20.11
N SER A 40 3.46 20.63 -19.70
CA SER A 40 3.34 19.17 -19.49
C SER A 40 4.31 18.61 -18.42
N THR A 41 4.69 19.44 -17.45
CA THR A 41 5.40 19.01 -16.23
C THR A 41 4.45 18.96 -15.04
N MET A 42 4.83 18.21 -14.01
CA MET A 42 4.10 18.04 -12.77
C MET A 42 4.81 18.78 -11.63
N ASP A 43 4.10 19.69 -10.98
CA ASP A 43 4.54 20.32 -9.73
C ASP A 43 4.03 19.50 -8.53
N VAL A 44 4.94 19.14 -7.64
CA VAL A 44 4.66 18.47 -6.36
C VAL A 44 5.10 19.39 -5.23
N THR A 45 4.15 19.91 -4.45
CA THR A 45 4.45 20.78 -3.31
C THR A 45 4.53 19.96 -2.04
N THR A 46 5.48 20.32 -1.16
CA THR A 46 5.62 19.71 0.16
C THR A 46 5.43 20.74 1.26
N ASP A 47 5.15 20.29 2.49
CA ASP A 47 5.11 21.15 3.67
C ASP A 47 6.48 21.69 4.09
N SER A 48 7.56 21.06 3.62
CA SER A 48 8.94 21.38 3.96
C SER A 48 9.63 22.32 2.97
N ALA A 49 9.11 22.46 1.74
CA ALA A 49 9.72 23.24 0.67
C ALA A 49 8.94 24.54 0.38
N SER A 50 9.67 25.62 0.13
CA SER A 50 9.07 26.92 -0.25
C SER A 50 8.66 27.01 -1.71
N LYS A 51 9.14 26.09 -2.56
CA LYS A 51 8.81 25.98 -3.98
C LYS A 51 8.43 24.53 -4.31
N PRO A 52 7.54 24.29 -5.27
CA PRO A 52 7.25 22.94 -5.74
C PRO A 52 8.48 22.27 -6.35
N HIS A 53 8.52 20.94 -6.23
CA HIS A 53 9.42 20.11 -7.01
C HIS A 53 8.79 19.83 -8.37
N LYS A 54 9.55 20.04 -9.45
CA LYS A 54 9.08 19.82 -10.82
C LYS A 54 9.55 18.46 -11.34
N PHE A 55 8.63 17.69 -11.90
CA PHE A 55 8.87 16.38 -12.49
C PHE A 55 8.23 16.28 -13.88
N SER A 56 8.70 15.38 -14.73
CA SER A 56 7.94 15.06 -15.95
C SER A 56 6.76 14.11 -15.66
N HIS A 57 6.89 13.23 -14.67
CA HIS A 57 5.84 12.28 -14.27
C HIS A 57 5.83 12.09 -12.75
N VAL A 58 4.68 11.74 -12.21
CA VAL A 58 4.48 11.42 -10.79
C VAL A 58 3.78 10.07 -10.68
N ILE A 59 4.38 9.12 -9.95
CA ILE A 59 3.70 7.92 -9.48
C ILE A 59 3.37 8.14 -8.01
N SER A 60 2.10 8.36 -7.69
CA SER A 60 1.65 8.51 -6.31
C SER A 60 1.49 7.14 -5.66
N THR A 61 2.27 6.87 -4.61
CA THR A 61 2.14 5.67 -3.77
C THR A 61 1.49 5.97 -2.41
N LEU A 62 0.86 7.13 -2.28
CA LEU A 62 0.15 7.50 -1.05
C LEU A 62 -1.05 6.56 -0.87
N PRO A 63 -1.35 6.11 0.37
CA PRO A 63 -2.63 5.50 0.66
C PRO A 63 -3.75 6.42 0.14
N LEU A 64 -4.71 5.87 -0.58
CA LEU A 64 -5.68 6.68 -1.30
C LEU A 64 -6.52 7.62 -0.42
N PRO A 65 -6.87 7.26 0.84
CA PRO A 65 -7.50 8.21 1.76
C PRO A 65 -6.61 9.42 2.06
N VAL A 66 -5.28 9.23 2.11
CA VAL A 66 -4.30 10.32 2.32
C VAL A 66 -4.15 11.16 1.06
N LEU A 67 -4.10 10.52 -0.12
CA LEU A 67 -4.09 11.22 -1.40
C LEU A 67 -5.30 12.16 -1.53
N ARG A 68 -6.49 11.73 -1.09
CA ARG A 68 -7.69 12.59 -1.09
C ARG A 68 -7.54 13.87 -0.25
N MET A 69 -6.63 13.90 0.72
CA MET A 69 -6.47 15.02 1.65
C MET A 69 -5.51 16.12 1.14
N ILE A 70 -4.83 15.91 0.01
CA ILE A 70 -3.96 16.92 -0.60
C ILE A 70 -4.72 17.74 -1.64
N ASP A 71 -4.17 18.88 -2.07
CA ASP A 71 -4.77 19.66 -3.15
C ASP A 71 -4.48 19.01 -4.52
N LEU A 72 -5.55 18.51 -5.14
CA LEU A 72 -5.55 17.86 -6.46
C LEU A 72 -6.35 18.68 -7.49
N THR A 73 -6.71 19.92 -7.18
CA THR A 73 -7.58 20.78 -8.02
C THR A 73 -7.03 20.92 -9.44
N GLU A 74 -5.70 21.06 -9.55
CA GLU A 74 -4.99 21.19 -10.83
C GLU A 74 -4.28 19.89 -11.27
N ALA A 75 -4.53 18.76 -10.60
CA ALA A 75 -3.98 17.45 -10.98
C ALA A 75 -4.73 16.81 -12.16
N LYS A 76 -5.76 17.48 -12.69
CA LYS A 76 -6.59 17.03 -13.83
C LYS A 76 -7.13 15.60 -13.66
N LEU A 77 -7.64 15.30 -12.45
CA LEU A 77 -8.36 14.05 -12.23
C LEU A 77 -9.69 14.06 -13.01
N SER A 78 -10.05 12.92 -13.58
CA SER A 78 -11.40 12.72 -14.10
C SER A 78 -12.44 12.76 -12.97
N PRO A 79 -13.72 13.06 -13.28
CA PRO A 79 -14.80 12.95 -12.29
C PRO A 79 -14.89 11.55 -11.66
N MET A 80 -14.60 10.50 -12.42
CA MET A 80 -14.62 9.11 -11.94
C MET A 80 -13.48 8.84 -10.95
N GLN A 81 -12.25 9.32 -11.22
CA GLN A 81 -11.13 9.24 -10.27
C GLN A 81 -11.44 10.02 -8.98
N SER A 82 -11.99 11.22 -9.10
CA SER A 82 -12.41 12.03 -7.94
C SER A 82 -13.49 11.33 -7.10
N ASN A 83 -14.47 10.70 -7.76
CA ASN A 83 -15.49 9.89 -7.08
C ASN A 83 -14.87 8.64 -6.42
N ALA A 84 -13.91 7.98 -7.07
CA ALA A 84 -13.23 6.82 -6.51
C ALA A 84 -12.46 7.16 -5.24
N LEU A 85 -11.68 8.25 -5.25
CA LEU A 85 -11.02 8.77 -4.05
C LEU A 85 -12.02 9.07 -2.93
N ARG A 86 -13.20 9.60 -3.25
CA ARG A 86 -14.25 9.88 -2.27
C ARG A 86 -14.86 8.62 -1.67
N GLU A 87 -15.13 7.62 -2.50
CA GLU A 87 -15.98 6.47 -2.16
C GLU A 87 -15.22 5.24 -1.70
N LEU A 88 -13.93 5.14 -1.99
CA LEU A 88 -13.12 4.01 -1.55
C LEU A 88 -13.21 3.82 -0.03
N THR A 89 -13.14 2.57 0.39
CA THR A 89 -13.20 2.21 1.80
C THR A 89 -11.87 1.59 2.17
N TYR A 90 -11.23 2.13 3.21
CA TYR A 90 -10.14 1.49 3.92
C TYR A 90 -10.69 0.90 5.21
N GLY A 91 -10.37 -0.36 5.48
CA GLY A 91 -10.76 -1.04 6.70
C GLY A 91 -9.89 -0.61 7.87
N PRO A 92 -10.45 -0.51 9.08
CA PRO A 92 -9.67 -0.24 10.28
C PRO A 92 -8.94 -1.52 10.73
N SER A 93 -7.76 -1.34 11.33
CA SER A 93 -7.05 -2.42 12.02
C SER A 93 -6.25 -1.86 13.19
N THR A 94 -6.28 -2.60 14.29
CA THR A 94 -5.54 -2.27 15.51
C THR A 94 -4.72 -3.48 15.96
N LYS A 95 -3.47 -3.21 16.37
CA LYS A 95 -2.60 -4.19 17.03
C LYS A 95 -2.17 -3.71 18.40
N VAL A 96 -2.13 -4.62 19.35
CA VAL A 96 -1.56 -4.40 20.69
C VAL A 96 -0.46 -5.41 20.92
N GLY A 97 0.79 -4.96 21.02
CA GLY A 97 1.94 -5.74 21.44
C GLY A 97 2.16 -5.64 22.94
N MET A 98 2.42 -6.77 23.58
CA MET A 98 2.80 -6.81 25.00
C MET A 98 4.05 -7.65 25.17
N GLN A 99 5.03 -7.08 25.88
CA GLN A 99 6.25 -7.75 26.29
C GLN A 99 6.16 -8.12 27.76
N PHE A 100 6.52 -9.36 28.07
CA PHE A 100 6.51 -9.92 29.42
C PHE A 100 7.91 -10.37 29.86
N LYS A 101 8.09 -10.62 31.16
CA LYS A 101 9.32 -11.18 31.75
C LYS A 101 9.61 -12.59 31.27
N THR A 102 8.56 -13.37 31.02
CA THR A 102 8.67 -14.73 30.50
C THR A 102 7.67 -14.96 29.38
N ALA A 103 7.97 -15.91 28.50
CA ALA A 103 7.02 -16.43 27.52
C ALA A 103 5.97 -17.33 28.20
N TRP A 104 5.19 -16.76 29.13
CA TRP A 104 4.29 -17.50 30.02
C TRP A 104 3.31 -18.41 29.27
N TRP A 105 2.91 -18.05 28.05
CA TRP A 105 2.01 -18.83 27.21
C TRP A 105 2.57 -20.21 26.82
N THR A 106 3.90 -20.36 26.75
CA THR A 106 4.57 -21.66 26.51
C THR A 106 4.49 -22.60 27.72
N LYS A 107 4.20 -22.06 28.90
CA LYS A 107 4.22 -22.80 30.18
C LYS A 107 2.83 -23.10 30.70
N ILE A 108 1.79 -22.78 29.93
CA ILE A 108 0.43 -23.12 30.32
C ILE A 108 0.26 -24.63 30.18
N LYS A 109 -0.11 -25.24 31.30
CA LYS A 109 -0.34 -26.67 31.39
C LYS A 109 -1.32 -27.10 30.29
N ASP A 110 -0.98 -28.20 29.61
CA ASP A 110 -1.80 -28.84 28.57
C ASP A 110 -2.00 -28.02 27.26
N LEU A 111 -1.38 -26.83 27.11
CA LEU A 111 -1.47 -26.04 25.86
C LEU A 111 -0.15 -25.93 25.07
N ASP A 112 1.00 -25.79 25.75
CA ASP A 112 2.35 -25.65 25.14
C ASP A 112 2.38 -24.73 23.89
N ILE A 113 1.87 -23.50 24.04
CA ILE A 113 1.58 -22.64 22.89
C ILE A 113 2.87 -22.15 22.23
N VAL A 114 3.08 -22.52 20.97
CA VAL A 114 4.19 -22.04 20.13
C VAL A 114 3.70 -21.64 18.75
N GLY A 115 3.83 -20.36 18.43
CA GLY A 115 3.23 -19.78 17.23
C GLY A 115 1.71 -19.89 17.20
N GLY A 116 1.13 -19.68 16.03
CA GLY A 116 -0.32 -19.76 15.85
C GLY A 116 -1.10 -18.61 16.50
N GLN A 117 -2.41 -18.82 16.64
CA GLN A 117 -3.35 -17.79 17.08
C GLN A 117 -4.45 -18.39 17.96
N SER A 118 -4.93 -17.59 18.92
CA SER A 118 -6.17 -17.85 19.65
C SER A 118 -7.23 -16.85 19.25
N TYR A 119 -8.47 -17.31 19.10
CA TYR A 119 -9.62 -16.50 18.71
C TYR A 119 -10.65 -16.42 19.83
N THR A 120 -11.30 -15.26 19.96
CA THR A 120 -12.30 -14.98 20.98
C THR A 120 -13.32 -13.95 20.49
N ASP A 121 -14.48 -13.93 21.11
CA ASP A 121 -15.50 -12.89 21.01
C ASP A 121 -15.24 -11.71 21.97
N ARG A 122 -14.28 -11.86 22.89
CA ARG A 122 -13.84 -10.79 23.79
C ARG A 122 -13.19 -9.64 23.00
N PRO A 123 -13.18 -8.40 23.52
CA PRO A 123 -12.70 -7.22 22.80
C PRO A 123 -11.34 -7.32 22.08
N ILE A 124 -10.40 -8.14 22.56
CA ILE A 124 -9.08 -8.32 21.93
C ILE A 124 -9.07 -9.20 20.67
N ARG A 125 -10.16 -9.94 20.41
CA ARG A 125 -10.42 -10.79 19.23
C ARG A 125 -9.41 -11.89 18.91
N THR A 126 -8.19 -11.52 18.53
CA THR A 126 -7.14 -12.45 18.10
C THR A 126 -5.87 -12.20 18.87
N ILE A 127 -5.31 -13.27 19.44
CA ILE A 127 -4.00 -13.26 20.06
C ILE A 127 -3.05 -13.97 19.10
N VAL A 128 -1.95 -13.33 18.72
CA VAL A 128 -0.93 -13.94 17.85
C VAL A 128 0.31 -14.21 18.68
N TYR A 129 0.65 -15.49 18.82
CA TYR A 129 1.87 -15.90 19.49
C TYR A 129 3.04 -15.85 18.51
N PRO A 130 4.22 -15.40 18.96
CA PRO A 130 5.36 -15.26 18.07
C PRO A 130 5.74 -16.62 17.46
N SER A 131 6.13 -16.60 16.18
CA SER A 131 6.75 -17.75 15.49
C SER A 131 8.25 -17.54 15.27
N PHE A 132 8.79 -16.42 15.75
CA PHE A 132 10.18 -16.02 15.61
C PHE A 132 10.94 -16.13 16.94
N GLY A 133 12.25 -16.31 16.87
CA GLY A 133 13.14 -16.35 18.03
C GLY A 133 12.81 -17.48 19.01
N ASP A 134 13.41 -18.65 18.80
CA ASP A 134 13.40 -19.85 19.68
C ASP A 134 12.34 -19.83 20.81
N VAL A 135 11.07 -19.89 20.39
CA VAL A 135 9.89 -19.65 21.26
C VAL A 135 9.77 -20.77 22.29
N GLN A 136 10.07 -22.00 21.87
CA GLN A 136 10.16 -23.18 22.74
C GLN A 136 11.15 -22.98 23.91
N LYS A 137 12.26 -22.26 23.68
CA LYS A 137 13.22 -21.91 24.76
C LYS A 137 12.85 -20.63 25.51
N GLY A 138 11.69 -20.03 25.24
CA GLY A 138 11.20 -18.83 25.90
C GLY A 138 12.04 -17.58 25.63
N LYS A 139 12.80 -17.53 24.53
CA LYS A 139 13.65 -16.38 24.20
C LYS A 139 12.85 -15.17 23.70
N THR A 140 11.72 -15.40 23.05
CA THR A 140 10.78 -14.35 22.65
C THR A 140 9.69 -14.21 23.70
N THR A 141 9.65 -13.05 24.37
CA THR A 141 8.68 -12.76 25.43
C THR A 141 7.70 -11.65 25.05
N THR A 142 7.60 -11.34 23.76
CA THR A 142 6.61 -10.42 23.19
C THR A 142 5.60 -11.18 22.35
N LEU A 143 4.30 -10.88 22.52
CA LEU A 143 3.22 -11.41 21.69
C LEU A 143 2.32 -10.26 21.20
N ILE A 144 1.56 -10.49 20.13
CA ILE A 144 0.49 -9.56 19.72
C ILE A 144 -0.76 -9.96 20.50
N ALA A 145 -1.00 -9.26 21.60
CA ALA A 145 -2.07 -9.55 22.56
C ALA A 145 -3.46 -9.21 22.02
N SER A 146 -3.55 -8.35 21.00
CA SER A 146 -4.76 -8.10 20.25
C SER A 146 -4.41 -7.81 18.80
N TYR A 147 -5.06 -8.49 17.87
CA TYR A 147 -5.09 -8.14 16.45
C TYR A 147 -6.53 -8.20 15.97
N CYS A 148 -7.11 -7.03 15.73
CA CYS A 148 -8.51 -6.91 15.34
C CYS A 148 -8.67 -5.96 14.16
N TRP A 149 -9.77 -6.16 13.42
CA TRP A 149 -10.19 -5.39 12.24
C TRP A 149 -11.59 -4.83 12.48
N THR A 150 -12.09 -4.06 11.51
CA THR A 150 -13.48 -3.54 11.45
C THR A 150 -13.89 -2.83 12.76
N ASP A 151 -15.14 -2.96 13.18
CA ASP A 151 -15.68 -2.33 14.39
C ASP A 151 -14.86 -2.60 15.65
N ASP A 152 -14.25 -3.79 15.76
CA ASP A 152 -13.42 -4.13 16.92
C ASP A 152 -12.15 -3.27 16.95
N ALA A 153 -11.55 -3.03 15.77
CA ALA A 153 -10.38 -2.18 15.64
C ALA A 153 -10.69 -0.71 15.96
N ASP A 154 -11.82 -0.19 15.46
CA ASP A 154 -12.23 1.19 15.73
C ASP A 154 -12.51 1.38 17.22
N ARG A 155 -13.32 0.50 17.83
CA ARG A 155 -13.64 0.55 19.26
C ARG A 155 -12.39 0.47 20.12
N LEU A 156 -11.50 -0.50 19.86
CA LEU A 156 -10.26 -0.65 20.61
C LEU A 156 -9.34 0.55 20.38
N GLY A 157 -9.25 1.04 19.15
CA GLY A 157 -8.49 2.22 18.76
C GLY A 157 -8.88 3.48 19.53
N THR A 158 -10.18 3.68 19.82
CA THR A 158 -10.64 4.85 20.61
C THR A 158 -10.12 4.88 22.05
N THR A 159 -9.68 3.74 22.57
CA THR A 159 -9.12 3.65 23.93
C THR A 159 -7.62 3.93 23.99
N MET A 160 -6.99 4.16 22.83
CA MET A 160 -5.59 4.60 22.72
C MET A 160 -5.50 6.10 22.99
N GLY A 161 -4.49 6.54 23.75
CA GLY A 161 -4.30 7.95 24.00
C GLY A 161 -3.07 8.27 24.83
N LYS A 162 -3.11 9.40 25.55
CA LYS A 162 -2.02 9.78 26.47
C LYS A 162 -1.92 8.85 27.67
N ASP A 163 -3.03 8.24 28.07
CA ASP A 163 -3.08 7.23 29.13
C ASP A 163 -3.71 5.94 28.59
N ASP A 164 -2.86 4.98 28.24
CA ASP A 164 -3.28 3.67 27.75
C ASP A 164 -3.67 2.69 28.87
N LYS A 165 -3.88 3.17 30.11
CA LYS A 165 -4.25 2.30 31.25
C LYS A 165 -5.52 1.50 30.96
N ILE A 166 -6.55 2.12 30.39
CA ILE A 166 -7.82 1.43 30.09
C ILE A 166 -7.59 0.29 29.10
N LEU A 167 -6.89 0.59 27.99
CA LEU A 167 -6.57 -0.40 26.97
C LEU A 167 -5.69 -1.53 27.54
N ARG A 168 -4.64 -1.17 28.29
CA ARG A 168 -3.73 -2.14 28.92
C ARG A 168 -4.47 -3.07 29.85
N GLU A 169 -5.28 -2.55 30.76
CA GLU A 169 -6.05 -3.38 31.71
C GLU A 169 -7.09 -4.24 31.00
N ARG A 170 -7.75 -3.72 29.96
CA ARG A 170 -8.68 -4.51 29.12
C ARG A 170 -7.98 -5.71 28.51
N VAL A 171 -6.82 -5.48 27.88
CA VAL A 171 -6.07 -6.53 27.17
C VAL A 171 -5.52 -7.55 28.17
N LEU A 172 -4.96 -7.11 29.30
CA LEU A 172 -4.50 -8.02 30.36
C LEU A 172 -5.66 -8.86 30.93
N GLY A 173 -6.82 -8.26 31.17
CA GLY A 173 -8.00 -8.97 31.67
C GLY A 173 -8.53 -10.02 30.68
N ASP A 174 -8.49 -9.73 29.38
CA ASP A 174 -8.85 -10.74 28.38
C ASP A 174 -7.81 -11.84 28.22
N LEU A 175 -6.51 -11.50 28.23
CA LEU A 175 -5.45 -12.51 28.26
C LEU A 175 -5.61 -13.44 29.46
N ALA A 176 -5.89 -12.90 30.64
CA ALA A 176 -6.13 -13.65 31.86
C ALA A 176 -7.34 -14.60 31.71
N ALA A 177 -8.46 -14.08 31.25
CA ALA A 177 -9.69 -14.86 31.09
C ALA A 177 -9.58 -15.98 30.04
N ILE A 178 -8.88 -15.72 28.92
CA ILE A 178 -8.74 -16.70 27.82
C ILE A 178 -7.81 -17.84 28.21
N HIS A 179 -6.75 -17.55 28.99
CA HIS A 179 -5.76 -18.53 29.38
C HIS A 179 -5.97 -19.10 30.78
N ASN A 180 -7.08 -18.74 31.44
CA ASN A 180 -7.38 -19.13 32.82
C ASN A 180 -6.24 -18.80 33.80
N LEU A 181 -5.78 -17.55 33.75
CA LEU A 181 -4.72 -17.02 34.62
C LEU A 181 -5.27 -15.94 35.55
N GLU A 182 -4.60 -15.74 36.68
CA GLU A 182 -4.82 -14.56 37.51
C GLU A 182 -4.31 -13.30 36.81
N ILE A 183 -5.11 -12.25 36.79
CA ILE A 183 -4.70 -10.98 36.15
C ILE A 183 -3.46 -10.37 36.82
N ASP A 184 -3.32 -10.52 38.14
CA ASP A 184 -2.18 -9.97 38.88
C ASP A 184 -0.86 -10.65 38.47
N PHE A 185 -0.89 -11.93 38.11
CA PHE A 185 0.28 -12.59 37.52
C PHE A 185 0.70 -11.91 36.22
N LEU A 186 -0.25 -11.60 35.32
CA LEU A 186 0.08 -10.94 34.05
C LEU A 186 0.55 -9.49 34.25
N ARG A 187 -0.03 -8.77 35.23
CA ARG A 187 0.44 -7.43 35.63
C ARG A 187 1.88 -7.47 36.11
N ASP A 188 2.22 -8.43 36.96
CA ASP A 188 3.59 -8.62 37.46
C ASP A 188 4.58 -9.05 36.38
N GLN A 189 4.11 -9.78 35.37
CA GLN A 189 4.94 -10.19 34.22
C GLN A 189 5.16 -9.06 33.22
N LEU A 190 4.29 -8.06 33.12
CA LEU A 190 4.35 -7.05 32.07
C LEU A 190 5.62 -6.18 32.18
N ILE A 191 6.37 -6.09 31.08
CA ILE A 191 7.54 -5.22 30.90
C ILE A 191 7.16 -4.00 30.06
N GLY A 192 6.47 -4.24 28.95
CA GLY A 192 6.24 -3.23 27.93
C GLY A 192 4.92 -3.46 27.21
N PHE A 193 4.37 -2.37 26.71
CA PHE A 193 3.10 -2.34 26.02
C PHE A 193 3.20 -1.31 24.90
N HIS A 194 2.73 -1.66 23.72
CA HIS A 194 2.59 -0.73 22.62
C HIS A 194 1.37 -1.09 21.79
N ALA A 195 0.63 -0.09 21.37
CA ALA A 195 -0.57 -0.29 20.58
C ALA A 195 -0.57 0.67 19.39
N TRP A 196 -1.07 0.20 18.25
CA TRP A 196 -1.14 0.96 17.02
C TRP A 196 -2.48 0.76 16.32
N SER A 197 -3.19 1.85 16.05
CA SER A 197 -4.41 1.88 15.22
C SER A 197 -4.07 2.56 13.91
N TRP A 198 -4.22 1.82 12.80
CA TRP A 198 -3.96 2.35 11.46
C TRP A 198 -4.99 3.41 11.05
N SER A 199 -6.21 3.34 11.57
CA SER A 199 -7.24 4.37 11.32
C SER A 199 -6.90 5.72 11.95
N HIS A 200 -6.13 5.72 13.03
CA HIS A 200 -5.72 6.94 13.75
C HIS A 200 -4.39 7.51 13.26
N ASP A 201 -3.69 6.79 12.38
CA ASP A 201 -2.45 7.27 11.79
C ASP A 201 -2.76 8.21 10.60
N PRO A 202 -2.38 9.49 10.65
CA PRO A 202 -2.63 10.44 9.56
C PRO A 202 -1.87 10.11 8.26
N LEU A 203 -0.91 9.17 8.30
CA LEU A 203 -0.13 8.74 7.14
C LEU A 203 -0.76 7.58 6.37
N THR A 204 -1.77 6.94 6.95
CA THR A 204 -2.43 5.78 6.35
C THR A 204 -3.95 5.93 6.32
N MET A 205 -4.52 6.59 7.33
CA MET A 205 -5.96 6.90 7.44
C MET A 205 -6.83 5.66 7.26
N GLY A 206 -6.38 4.53 7.79
CA GLY A 206 -6.93 3.20 7.60
C GLY A 206 -5.83 2.17 7.38
N ALA A 207 -6.14 0.89 7.55
CA ALA A 207 -5.14 -0.18 7.44
C ALA A 207 -4.83 -0.55 6.00
N PHE A 208 -5.87 -0.79 5.20
CA PHE A 208 -5.79 -1.27 3.82
C PHE A 208 -7.16 -1.15 3.15
N ALA A 209 -7.20 -1.18 1.82
CA ALA A 209 -8.44 -1.17 1.06
C ALA A 209 -9.33 -2.36 1.41
N PHE A 210 -10.60 -2.06 1.68
CA PHE A 210 -11.61 -3.04 2.04
C PHE A 210 -12.91 -2.68 1.32
N PHE A 211 -12.95 -3.03 0.04
CA PHE A 211 -14.00 -2.60 -0.87
C PHE A 211 -15.34 -3.23 -0.51
N GLY A 212 -16.36 -2.38 -0.43
CA GLY A 212 -17.75 -2.80 -0.33
C GLY A 212 -18.28 -3.37 -1.65
N PRO A 213 -19.55 -3.85 -1.65
CA PRO A 213 -20.18 -4.42 -2.83
C PRO A 213 -20.08 -3.50 -4.05
N ALA A 214 -19.80 -4.09 -5.22
CA ALA A 214 -19.69 -3.43 -6.53
C ALA A 214 -18.59 -2.36 -6.69
N LYS A 215 -17.73 -2.12 -5.68
CA LYS A 215 -16.69 -1.08 -5.79
C LYS A 215 -15.54 -1.46 -6.72
N TYR A 216 -15.25 -2.74 -6.92
CA TYR A 216 -14.22 -3.20 -7.86
C TYR A 216 -14.54 -2.84 -9.32
N GLU A 217 -15.81 -2.93 -9.74
CA GLU A 217 -16.17 -2.68 -11.14
C GLU A 217 -15.85 -1.24 -11.57
N ASN A 218 -16.13 -0.27 -10.71
CA ASN A 218 -16.05 1.15 -11.05
C ASN A 218 -14.83 1.85 -10.44
N LEU A 219 -14.56 1.67 -9.14
CA LEU A 219 -13.53 2.45 -8.45
C LEU A 219 -12.12 1.98 -8.80
N TYR A 220 -11.92 0.65 -8.79
CA TYR A 220 -10.63 0.05 -9.15
C TYR A 220 -10.27 0.39 -10.61
N THR A 221 -11.20 0.23 -11.54
CA THR A 221 -10.99 0.58 -12.96
C THR A 221 -10.63 2.06 -13.14
N SER A 222 -11.28 2.96 -12.40
CA SER A 222 -11.02 4.41 -12.49
C SER A 222 -9.62 4.81 -12.02
N LEU A 223 -9.11 4.16 -10.98
CA LEU A 223 -7.82 4.49 -10.37
C LEU A 223 -6.65 3.71 -10.97
N ASN A 224 -6.91 2.65 -11.74
CA ASN A 224 -5.90 1.98 -12.56
C ASN A 224 -5.57 2.73 -13.87
N THR A 225 -6.33 3.77 -14.17
CA THR A 225 -6.09 4.68 -15.29
C THR A 225 -5.28 5.88 -14.81
N PHE A 226 -4.27 6.29 -15.57
CA PHE A 226 -3.54 7.54 -15.34
C PHE A 226 -4.44 8.79 -15.35
N ALA A 227 -3.95 9.88 -14.79
CA ALA A 227 -4.52 11.22 -14.86
C ALA A 227 -3.51 12.19 -15.51
N ALA A 228 -3.87 13.47 -15.61
CA ALA A 228 -2.98 14.53 -16.10
C ALA A 228 -2.33 14.18 -17.44
N ASP A 229 -3.11 13.70 -18.41
CA ASP A 229 -2.63 13.35 -19.75
C ASP A 229 -1.43 12.39 -19.77
N GLY A 230 -1.41 11.41 -18.86
CA GLY A 230 -0.35 10.41 -18.78
C GLY A 230 0.80 10.78 -17.85
N HIS A 231 0.72 11.92 -17.16
CA HIS A 231 1.79 12.40 -16.28
C HIS A 231 1.57 12.08 -14.79
N LEU A 232 0.39 11.60 -14.40
CA LEU A 232 0.08 11.19 -13.02
C LEU A 232 -0.45 9.75 -12.98
N HIS A 233 0.27 8.87 -12.29
CA HIS A 233 -0.10 7.48 -12.07
C HIS A 233 -0.33 7.20 -10.59
N PHE A 234 -1.09 6.16 -10.27
CA PHE A 234 -1.38 5.75 -8.89
C PHE A 234 -0.88 4.34 -8.66
N ALA A 235 -0.21 4.07 -7.55
CA ALA A 235 0.20 2.72 -7.16
C ALA A 235 0.01 2.54 -5.64
N GLY A 236 0.01 1.30 -5.18
CA GLY A 236 -0.25 0.94 -3.80
C GLY A 236 -1.24 -0.23 -3.72
N GLU A 237 -1.34 -0.85 -2.55
CA GLU A 237 -2.12 -2.10 -2.39
C GLU A 237 -3.58 -1.99 -2.85
N ALA A 238 -4.20 -0.82 -2.70
CA ALA A 238 -5.57 -0.56 -3.16
C ALA A 238 -5.74 -0.46 -4.69
N ILE A 239 -4.63 -0.35 -5.42
CA ILE A 239 -4.58 -0.32 -6.90
C ILE A 239 -4.15 -1.72 -7.41
N SER A 240 -4.57 -2.76 -6.70
CA SER A 240 -4.37 -4.17 -7.09
C SER A 240 -5.61 -4.98 -6.72
N VAL A 241 -5.77 -6.17 -7.29
CA VAL A 241 -6.80 -7.13 -6.82
C VAL A 241 -6.42 -7.82 -5.50
N ARG A 242 -5.23 -7.54 -4.94
CA ARG A 242 -4.66 -8.19 -3.75
C ARG A 242 -4.52 -7.23 -2.58
N HIS A 243 -5.63 -6.59 -2.20
CA HIS A 243 -5.66 -5.66 -1.07
C HIS A 243 -5.09 -6.28 0.22
N ALA A 244 -4.53 -5.44 1.08
CA ALA A 244 -3.91 -5.79 2.37
C ALA A 244 -2.61 -6.62 2.31
N TRP A 245 -2.06 -6.84 1.11
CA TRP A 245 -0.81 -7.59 0.92
C TRP A 245 0.28 -6.73 0.29
N VAL A 246 1.54 -7.01 0.65
CA VAL A 246 2.71 -6.43 0.00
C VAL A 246 2.73 -6.75 -1.49
N GLU A 247 2.30 -7.96 -1.87
CA GLU A 247 2.15 -8.38 -3.26
C GLU A 247 1.33 -7.38 -4.07
N GLY A 248 0.19 -6.91 -3.55
CA GLY A 248 -0.63 -5.91 -4.24
C GLY A 248 0.06 -4.56 -4.44
N ALA A 249 0.90 -4.15 -3.49
CA ALA A 249 1.72 -2.95 -3.65
C ALA A 249 2.79 -3.13 -4.74
N LEU A 250 3.39 -4.32 -4.84
CA LEU A 250 4.36 -4.64 -5.89
C LEU A 250 3.70 -4.75 -7.26
N ASP A 251 2.54 -5.42 -7.34
CA ASP A 251 1.77 -5.60 -8.57
C ASP A 251 1.37 -4.24 -9.18
N SER A 252 0.79 -3.38 -8.35
CA SER A 252 0.35 -2.04 -8.77
C SER A 252 1.51 -1.11 -9.16
N ALA A 253 2.68 -1.26 -8.52
CA ALA A 253 3.89 -0.51 -8.87
C ALA A 253 4.47 -0.97 -10.21
N TRP A 254 4.52 -2.29 -10.46
CA TRP A 254 4.89 -2.85 -11.75
C TRP A 254 3.98 -2.31 -12.85
N ARG A 255 2.65 -2.34 -12.64
CA ARG A 255 1.67 -1.83 -13.60
C ARG A 255 1.81 -0.31 -13.83
N ALA A 256 2.06 0.50 -12.79
CA ALA A 256 2.25 1.95 -12.96
C ALA A 256 3.44 2.27 -13.89
N VAL A 257 4.56 1.56 -13.71
CA VAL A 257 5.74 1.75 -14.56
C VAL A 257 5.47 1.23 -15.97
N ALA A 258 4.85 0.07 -16.11
CA ALA A 258 4.48 -0.47 -17.42
C ALA A 258 3.51 0.44 -18.18
N GLU A 259 2.49 1.00 -17.51
CA GLU A 259 1.55 1.99 -18.05
C GLU A 259 2.28 3.23 -18.55
N MET A 260 3.15 3.81 -17.72
CA MET A 260 3.98 4.97 -18.07
C MET A 260 4.84 4.71 -19.31
N LEU A 261 5.51 3.56 -19.38
CA LEU A 261 6.37 3.17 -20.50
C LEU A 261 5.58 2.76 -21.76
N THR A 262 4.29 2.44 -21.61
CA THR A 262 3.41 2.04 -22.71
C THR A 262 2.79 3.23 -23.44
N ASP A 263 2.66 4.38 -22.76
CA ASP A 263 2.11 5.60 -23.33
C ASP A 263 3.00 6.11 -24.49
N PRO A 264 2.46 6.24 -25.72
CA PRO A 264 3.24 6.65 -26.89
C PRO A 264 3.73 8.11 -26.82
N ARG A 265 3.20 8.92 -25.90
CA ARG A 265 3.67 10.28 -25.63
C ARG A 265 4.92 10.29 -24.77
N ASN A 266 5.21 9.19 -24.07
CA ASN A 266 6.32 9.12 -23.12
C ASN A 266 7.66 8.92 -23.86
N PRO A 267 8.69 9.74 -23.59
CA PRO A 267 10.00 9.61 -24.24
C PRO A 267 10.78 8.34 -23.85
N TRP A 268 10.33 7.58 -22.86
CA TRP A 268 11.01 6.38 -22.35
C TRP A 268 10.41 5.06 -22.82
N GLY A 269 9.53 5.07 -23.83
CA GLY A 269 8.92 3.85 -24.35
C GLY A 269 9.92 2.81 -24.86
N ASP A 270 11.15 3.24 -25.22
CA ASP A 270 12.27 2.36 -25.58
C ASP A 270 12.77 1.50 -24.41
N LYS A 271 12.48 1.88 -23.16
CA LYS A 271 12.84 1.10 -21.95
C LYS A 271 11.87 -0.02 -21.63
N LEU A 272 10.73 -0.10 -22.32
CA LEU A 272 9.68 -1.08 -22.03
C LEU A 272 10.21 -2.52 -22.13
N GLU A 273 10.96 -2.83 -23.19
CA GLU A 273 11.56 -4.17 -23.39
C GLU A 273 12.47 -4.55 -22.21
N LYS A 274 13.41 -3.67 -21.88
CA LYS A 274 14.33 -3.85 -20.75
C LYS A 274 13.60 -3.95 -19.40
N PHE A 275 12.46 -3.30 -19.24
CA PHE A 275 11.64 -3.43 -18.04
C PHE A 275 11.09 -4.86 -17.90
N TYR A 276 10.52 -5.42 -18.97
CA TYR A 276 10.06 -6.82 -18.99
C TYR A 276 11.18 -7.83 -18.80
N GLU A 277 12.37 -7.59 -19.37
CA GLU A 277 13.54 -8.46 -19.15
C GLU A 277 13.97 -8.53 -17.67
N ASN A 278 13.94 -7.38 -16.98
CA ASN A 278 14.41 -7.29 -15.59
C ASN A 278 13.36 -7.76 -14.57
N TRP A 279 12.09 -7.44 -14.81
CA TRP A 279 11.02 -7.60 -13.83
C TRP A 279 10.01 -8.68 -14.21
N GLY A 280 10.19 -9.30 -15.38
CA GLY A 280 9.27 -10.31 -15.91
C GLY A 280 7.89 -9.73 -16.22
N ILE A 281 6.94 -10.65 -16.38
CA ILE A 281 5.53 -10.34 -16.61
C ILE A 281 4.77 -10.36 -15.29
N ASN A 282 3.82 -9.43 -15.15
CA ASN A 282 2.86 -9.48 -14.06
C ASN A 282 1.63 -10.30 -14.47
N PRO A 283 1.32 -11.42 -13.80
CA PRO A 283 0.21 -12.29 -14.18
C PRO A 283 -1.18 -11.67 -13.96
N GLU A 284 -1.30 -10.57 -13.20
CA GLU A 284 -2.55 -9.79 -13.11
C GLU A 284 -2.87 -9.08 -14.43
N TRP A 285 -1.84 -8.71 -15.19
CA TRP A 285 -1.95 -7.81 -16.35
C TRP A 285 -1.58 -8.47 -17.68
N VAL A 286 -0.77 -9.52 -17.67
CA VAL A 286 -0.27 -10.21 -18.86
C VAL A 286 -0.46 -11.72 -18.70
N ASN A 287 -1.13 -12.36 -19.65
CA ASN A 287 -1.40 -13.80 -19.59
C ASN A 287 -0.13 -14.63 -19.83
N THR A 288 0.13 -15.60 -18.95
CA THR A 288 1.34 -16.47 -18.92
C THR A 288 1.24 -17.72 -19.82
N ALA A 289 0.13 -17.91 -20.54
CA ALA A 289 -0.03 -19.04 -21.48
C ALA A 289 0.96 -19.02 -22.66
N ILE A 290 1.74 -17.94 -22.79
CA ILE A 290 2.84 -17.78 -23.72
C ILE A 290 4.13 -18.01 -22.91
N GLY A 291 4.89 -19.07 -23.24
CA GLY A 291 6.03 -19.55 -22.45
C GLY A 291 7.12 -18.49 -22.22
N LYS A 292 7.96 -18.71 -21.20
CA LYS A 292 9.04 -17.80 -20.75
C LYS A 292 10.01 -17.30 -21.84
N ASP A 293 10.09 -17.98 -22.98
CA ASP A 293 10.98 -17.66 -24.10
C ASP A 293 10.26 -16.94 -25.26
N GLN A 294 9.00 -16.53 -25.07
CA GLN A 294 8.20 -15.84 -26.06
C GLN A 294 7.49 -14.67 -25.39
N LEU A 295 8.18 -13.52 -25.33
CA LEU A 295 7.43 -12.26 -25.33
C LEU A 295 6.54 -12.29 -26.59
N PRO A 296 5.24 -12.03 -26.49
CA PRO A 296 4.38 -12.06 -27.67
C PRO A 296 4.86 -10.99 -28.68
N VAL A 297 5.05 -11.38 -29.96
CA VAL A 297 5.52 -10.54 -31.07
C VAL A 297 4.54 -10.67 -32.25
N LEU A 298 4.08 -9.54 -32.82
CA LEU A 298 3.24 -9.53 -34.03
C LEU A 298 4.11 -9.89 -35.24
N GLU A 299 3.47 -10.30 -36.34
CA GLU A 299 4.16 -10.69 -37.59
C GLU A 299 5.10 -9.62 -38.19
N ASP A 300 5.06 -8.36 -37.73
CA ASP A 300 5.94 -7.27 -38.17
C ASP A 300 7.16 -7.01 -37.27
N GLY A 301 7.38 -7.81 -36.23
CA GLY A 301 8.49 -7.64 -35.27
C GLY A 301 8.22 -6.59 -34.19
N LYS A 302 6.99 -6.08 -34.06
CA LYS A 302 6.56 -5.23 -32.94
C LYS A 302 5.73 -6.07 -31.96
N PHE A 303 5.90 -5.83 -30.66
CA PHE A 303 5.26 -6.58 -29.57
C PHE A 303 3.77 -6.90 -29.84
N ASP A 304 3.43 -8.19 -29.80
CA ASP A 304 2.04 -8.66 -29.77
C ASP A 304 1.48 -8.42 -28.38
N ARG A 305 0.55 -7.48 -28.32
CA ARG A 305 -0.11 -7.05 -27.10
C ARG A 305 -1.56 -7.55 -27.06
N GLN A 306 -1.90 -8.57 -27.84
CA GLN A 306 -3.23 -9.17 -27.84
C GLN A 306 -3.66 -9.73 -26.49
N ASP A 307 -2.73 -9.99 -25.56
CA ASP A 307 -3.01 -10.47 -24.20
C ASP A 307 -2.47 -9.54 -23.09
N ASP A 308 -2.08 -8.32 -23.45
CA ASP A 308 -1.69 -7.27 -22.51
C ASP A 308 -2.94 -6.49 -22.08
N LEU A 309 -3.41 -6.73 -20.85
CA LEU A 309 -4.57 -6.04 -20.29
C LEU A 309 -4.30 -4.55 -20.04
N ILE A 310 -3.04 -4.13 -19.84
CA ILE A 310 -2.68 -2.71 -19.69
C ILE A 310 -2.90 -2.01 -21.02
N LEU A 311 -2.35 -2.55 -22.13
CA LEU A 311 -2.59 -1.92 -23.43
C LEU A 311 -4.08 -1.91 -23.76
N LYS A 312 -4.79 -3.03 -23.58
CA LYS A 312 -6.24 -3.09 -23.86
C LYS A 312 -6.99 -2.02 -23.07
N HIS A 313 -6.69 -1.89 -21.78
CA HIS A 313 -7.28 -0.86 -20.93
C HIS A 313 -6.98 0.55 -21.44
N MET A 314 -5.73 0.85 -21.80
CA MET A 314 -5.32 2.15 -22.34
C MET A 314 -5.94 2.45 -23.71
N VAL A 315 -6.10 1.46 -24.59
CA VAL A 315 -6.79 1.61 -25.89
C VAL A 315 -8.29 1.90 -25.69
N LEU A 316 -8.92 1.26 -24.71
CA LEU A 316 -10.34 1.48 -24.41
C LEU A 316 -10.60 2.85 -23.77
N THR A 317 -9.68 3.31 -22.91
CA THR A 317 -9.82 4.57 -22.17
C THR A 317 -9.29 5.78 -22.93
N TYR A 318 -8.28 5.60 -23.78
CA TYR A 318 -7.63 6.65 -24.58
C TYR A 318 -7.38 6.19 -26.04
N PRO A 319 -8.44 5.86 -26.80
CA PRO A 319 -8.32 5.33 -28.15
C PRO A 319 -7.54 6.25 -29.10
N ASP A 320 -7.60 7.58 -28.89
CA ASP A 320 -6.91 8.56 -29.73
C ASP A 320 -5.37 8.48 -29.64
N LEU A 321 -4.84 7.96 -28.52
CA LEU A 321 -3.40 7.74 -28.34
C LEU A 321 -2.91 6.54 -29.16
N PHE A 322 -3.77 5.54 -29.33
CA PHE A 322 -3.44 4.27 -29.95
C PHE A 322 -4.21 4.16 -31.27
N LYS A 323 -3.74 4.87 -32.29
CA LYS A 323 -4.30 4.82 -33.65
C LYS A 323 -4.43 3.37 -34.12
N THR A 324 -5.63 2.81 -34.03
CA THR A 324 -5.95 1.55 -34.67
C THR A 324 -6.27 1.86 -36.12
N SER A 325 -5.31 1.63 -37.02
CA SER A 325 -5.66 1.53 -38.44
C SER A 325 -6.56 0.30 -38.57
N ALA A 326 -7.87 0.51 -38.62
CA ALA A 326 -8.78 -0.53 -39.11
C ALA A 326 -8.32 -0.86 -40.54
N LYS A 327 -7.65 -2.00 -40.72
CA LYS A 327 -7.48 -2.57 -42.04
C LYS A 327 -8.89 -2.96 -42.49
N ALA A 328 -9.45 -2.15 -43.38
CA ALA A 328 -10.68 -2.43 -44.10
C ALA A 328 -10.50 -3.63 -45.03
#